data_AF-A0A8C1HRV3-F1
#
_entry.id   AF-A0A8C1HRV3-F1
#
_cell.length_a   1.000
_cell.length_b   1.000
_cell.length_c   1.000
_cell.angle_alpha   90.00
_cell.angle_beta   90.00
_cell.angle_gamma   90.00
#
_symmetry.space_group_name_H-M   'P 1'
#
loop_
_entity.id
_entity.type
_entity.pdbx_description
1 polymer ?
#
loop_
_entity_poly.entity_id
_entity_poly.type
_entity_poly.pdbx_seq_one_letter_code
_entity_poly.pdbx_strand_id
1 'polypeptide(L)'
;MNQRSERRGIHVDQSELLCKKGCGYYGNAAWQGLCSKCWREEYQRARQRQIQEDWALSNIQYITRFCNPSRLMTGEDGYYFTNLCCAVAFIEKLDAQSLNLSPEEFERYMSGQASPRRQDDPAAWPQSGSRVNPALSQIHHNLKLLSNLEKRQQQVTEGAQNLETELAEWQDSVAREVQEILERYPLEIKPRASAIDAENVENDRLPPPLQPQVFAG
;
A
#
# COMPACT_ATOMS: atom_id res chain seq x y z
N MET A 1 21.14 26.61 -43.97
CA MET A 1 20.26 25.70 -43.22
C MET A 1 21.14 24.81 -42.35
N ASN A 2 21.26 25.12 -41.06
CA ASN A 2 22.13 24.40 -40.13
C ASN A 2 21.27 23.41 -39.33
N GLN A 3 21.20 22.15 -39.79
CA GLN A 3 20.44 21.11 -39.09
C GLN A 3 21.28 20.59 -37.91
N ARG A 4 20.99 21.09 -36.71
CA ARG A 4 21.48 20.51 -35.46
C ARG A 4 20.80 19.15 -35.28
N SER A 5 21.60 18.08 -35.28
CA SER A 5 21.15 16.74 -34.97
C SER A 5 20.91 16.64 -33.46
N GLU A 6 19.66 16.82 -33.02
CA GLU A 6 19.24 16.56 -31.65
C GLU A 6 19.27 15.05 -31.37
N ARG A 7 20.28 14.63 -30.61
CA ARG A 7 20.35 13.28 -30.04
C ARG A 7 19.25 13.17 -28.99
N ARG A 8 18.13 12.53 -29.35
CA ARG A 8 17.10 12.11 -28.40
C ARG A 8 17.69 11.06 -27.46
N GLY A 9 18.14 11.50 -26.28
CA GLY A 9 18.50 10.59 -25.20
C GLY A 9 17.25 9.84 -24.73
N ILE A 10 17.34 8.51 -24.61
CA ILE A 10 16.27 7.71 -24.01
C ILE A 10 16.34 7.99 -22.50
N HIS A 11 15.42 8.81 -22.02
CA HIS A 11 15.22 8.99 -20.58
C HIS A 11 14.42 7.78 -20.09
N VAL A 12 15.04 6.92 -19.28
CA VAL A 12 14.39 5.82 -18.59
C VAL A 12 14.43 6.14 -17.10
N ASP A 13 13.25 6.30 -16.50
CA ASP A 13 13.15 6.58 -15.07
C ASP A 13 13.54 5.33 -14.26
N GLN A 14 14.26 5.51 -13.16
CA GLN A 14 14.75 4.39 -12.36
C GLN A 14 13.59 3.53 -11.81
N SER A 15 12.42 4.12 -11.59
CA SER A 15 11.22 3.40 -11.16
C SER A 15 10.66 2.45 -12.22
N GLU A 16 10.89 2.73 -13.52
CA GLU A 16 10.44 1.89 -14.64
C GLU A 16 11.27 0.59 -14.77
N LEU A 17 12.45 0.56 -14.19
CA LEU A 17 13.32 -0.61 -14.16
C LEU A 17 13.02 -1.55 -12.97
N LEU A 18 12.30 -1.05 -11.97
CA LEU A 18 12.01 -1.82 -10.75
C LEU A 18 10.90 -2.85 -10.98
N CYS A 19 10.94 -3.90 -10.17
CA CYS A 19 9.92 -4.93 -10.15
C CYS A 19 8.56 -4.29 -9.84
N LYS A 20 7.55 -4.59 -10.66
CA LYS A 20 6.18 -4.08 -10.49
C LYS A 20 5.55 -4.39 -9.13
N LYS A 21 6.06 -5.38 -8.38
CA LYS A 21 5.62 -5.68 -7.00
C LYS A 21 6.24 -4.77 -5.94
N GLY A 22 7.08 -3.80 -6.31
CA GLY A 22 7.71 -2.88 -5.36
C GLY A 22 8.70 -3.56 -4.40
N CYS A 23 9.26 -4.72 -4.76
CA CYS A 23 10.13 -5.50 -3.87
C CYS A 23 11.59 -4.98 -3.81
N GLY A 24 11.89 -3.86 -4.46
CA GLY A 24 13.23 -3.24 -4.49
C GLY A 24 14.24 -3.89 -5.45
N TYR A 25 13.86 -4.95 -6.17
CA TYR A 25 14.70 -5.59 -7.19
C TYR A 25 14.28 -5.13 -8.61
N TYR A 26 15.18 -5.23 -9.58
CA TYR A 26 14.87 -4.92 -10.98
C TYR A 26 13.96 -5.97 -11.62
N GLY A 27 12.99 -5.49 -12.39
CA GLY A 27 12.14 -6.30 -13.26
C GLY A 27 12.67 -6.31 -14.69
N ASN A 28 12.17 -7.22 -15.52
CA ASN A 28 12.47 -7.20 -16.95
C ASN A 28 11.22 -7.49 -17.79
N ALA A 29 11.26 -7.11 -19.06
CA ALA A 29 10.13 -7.26 -19.97
C ALA A 29 9.72 -8.74 -20.21
N ALA A 30 10.68 -9.67 -20.21
CA ALA A 30 10.41 -11.10 -20.39
C ALA A 30 9.54 -11.68 -19.25
N TRP A 31 9.64 -11.11 -18.05
CA TRP A 31 8.83 -11.46 -16.88
C TRP A 31 7.77 -10.40 -16.58
N GLN A 32 7.30 -9.68 -17.60
CA GLN A 32 6.23 -8.67 -17.49
C GLN A 32 6.54 -7.54 -16.48
N GLY A 33 7.82 -7.24 -16.25
CA GLY A 33 8.28 -6.26 -15.27
C GLY A 33 8.44 -6.81 -13.86
N LEU A 34 8.45 -8.14 -13.67
CA LEU A 34 8.72 -8.79 -12.38
C LEU A 34 10.19 -9.17 -12.25
N CYS A 35 10.70 -9.20 -11.02
CA CYS A 35 12.00 -9.81 -10.72
C CYS A 35 11.88 -11.35 -10.69
N SER A 36 13.02 -12.06 -10.74
CA SER A 36 13.05 -13.54 -10.78
C SER A 36 12.36 -14.22 -9.60
N LYS A 37 12.37 -13.60 -8.41
CA LYS A 37 11.69 -14.10 -7.21
C LYS A 37 10.17 -13.92 -7.34
N CYS A 38 9.72 -12.69 -7.59
CA CYS A 38 8.30 -12.38 -7.72
C CYS A 38 7.66 -13.11 -8.90
N TRP A 39 8.38 -13.28 -10.01
CA TRP A 39 7.91 -14.05 -11.16
C TRP A 39 7.73 -15.53 -10.82
N ARG A 40 8.67 -16.16 -10.10
CA ARG A 40 8.52 -17.56 -9.67
C ARG A 40 7.32 -17.76 -8.75
N GLU A 41 7.09 -16.86 -7.81
CA GLU A 41 5.94 -16.93 -6.90
C GLU A 41 4.61 -16.78 -7.66
N GLU A 42 4.52 -15.81 -8.59
CA GLU A 42 3.37 -15.62 -9.47
C GLU A 42 3.11 -16.87 -10.32
N TYR A 43 4.15 -17.36 -10.98
CA TYR A 43 4.07 -18.54 -11.83
C TYR A 43 3.65 -19.79 -11.05
N GLN A 44 4.21 -20.00 -9.85
CA GLN A 44 3.82 -21.11 -8.98
C GLN A 44 2.36 -21.00 -8.53
N ARG A 45 1.90 -19.80 -8.14
CA ARG A 45 0.50 -19.57 -7.75
C ARG A 45 -0.47 -19.75 -8.93
N ALA A 46 -0.10 -19.29 -10.11
CA ALA A 46 -0.88 -19.46 -11.34
C ALA A 46 -0.95 -20.95 -11.70
N ARG A 47 0.18 -21.66 -11.67
CA ARG A 47 0.25 -23.09 -11.91
C ARG A 47 -0.53 -23.90 -10.87
N GLN A 48 -0.47 -23.53 -9.59
CA GLN A 48 -1.27 -24.18 -8.54
C GLN A 48 -2.77 -23.98 -8.75
N ARG A 49 -3.20 -22.76 -9.12
CA ARG A 49 -4.59 -22.49 -9.48
C ARG A 49 -5.03 -23.31 -10.67
N GLN A 50 -4.22 -23.37 -11.72
CA GLN A 50 -4.53 -24.19 -12.89
C GLN A 50 -4.61 -25.69 -12.55
N ILE A 51 -3.67 -26.23 -11.77
CA ILE A 51 -3.72 -27.62 -11.30
C ILE A 51 -4.98 -27.87 -10.47
N GLN A 52 -5.38 -26.92 -9.63
CA GLN A 52 -6.57 -27.04 -8.79
C GLN A 52 -7.86 -26.97 -9.62
N GLU A 53 -7.92 -26.11 -10.63
CA GLU A 53 -9.05 -25.99 -11.56
C GLU A 53 -9.23 -27.28 -12.38
N ASP A 54 -8.13 -27.86 -12.87
CA ASP A 54 -8.16 -29.07 -13.69
C ASP A 54 -8.20 -30.38 -12.88
N TRP A 55 -8.01 -30.32 -11.55
CA TRP A 55 -7.84 -31.51 -10.70
C TRP A 55 -9.00 -32.50 -10.82
N ALA A 56 -10.25 -32.01 -10.74
CA ALA A 56 -11.42 -32.88 -10.76
C ALA A 56 -11.61 -33.56 -12.12
N LEU A 57 -11.47 -32.79 -13.20
CA LEU A 57 -11.50 -33.28 -14.57
C LEU A 57 -10.38 -34.29 -14.84
N SER A 58 -9.17 -34.02 -14.35
CA SER A 58 -8.02 -34.93 -14.48
C SER A 58 -8.28 -36.28 -13.81
N ASN A 59 -8.87 -36.30 -12.61
CA ASN A 59 -9.19 -37.55 -11.90
C ASN A 59 -10.28 -38.34 -12.62
N ILE A 60 -11.35 -37.68 -13.08
CA ILE A 60 -12.42 -38.32 -13.86
C ILE A 60 -11.83 -38.95 -15.12
N GLN A 61 -11.03 -38.19 -15.87
CA GLN A 61 -10.37 -38.66 -17.08
C GLN A 61 -9.41 -39.82 -16.83
N TYR A 62 -8.69 -39.82 -15.71
CA TYR A 62 -7.80 -40.91 -15.32
C TYR A 62 -8.61 -42.20 -15.07
N ILE A 63 -9.68 -42.12 -14.29
CA ILE A 63 -10.54 -43.27 -14.01
C ILE A 63 -11.16 -43.80 -15.30
N THR A 64 -11.70 -42.93 -16.16
CA THR A 64 -12.27 -43.32 -17.47
C THR A 64 -11.26 -44.05 -18.36
N ARG A 65 -9.98 -43.68 -18.32
CA ARG A 65 -8.95 -44.26 -19.21
C ARG A 65 -8.30 -45.53 -18.66
N PHE A 66 -8.13 -45.63 -17.34
CA PHE A 66 -7.29 -46.65 -16.73
C PHE A 66 -8.04 -47.62 -15.79
N CYS A 67 -9.30 -47.37 -15.46
CA CYS A 67 -10.09 -48.30 -14.65
C CYS A 67 -10.55 -49.51 -15.48
N ASN A 68 -10.68 -50.67 -14.82
CA ASN A 68 -11.22 -51.88 -15.45
C ASN A 68 -12.69 -51.64 -15.87
N PRO A 69 -13.05 -51.78 -17.16
CA PRO A 69 -14.40 -51.53 -17.64
C PRO A 69 -15.49 -52.33 -16.93
N SER A 70 -15.21 -53.57 -16.52
CA SER A 70 -16.19 -54.40 -15.80
C SER A 70 -16.62 -53.77 -14.48
N ARG A 71 -15.71 -53.08 -13.79
CA ARG A 71 -16.00 -52.39 -12.52
C ARG A 71 -16.71 -51.06 -12.71
N LEU A 72 -16.52 -50.42 -13.87
CA LEU A 72 -17.17 -49.16 -14.21
C LEU A 72 -18.59 -49.36 -14.77
N MET A 73 -18.83 -50.51 -15.41
CA MET A 73 -20.11 -50.85 -16.05
C MET A 73 -21.02 -51.74 -15.19
N THR A 74 -20.52 -52.26 -14.06
CA THR A 74 -21.32 -53.08 -13.13
C THR A 74 -21.00 -52.73 -11.68
N GLY A 75 -22.00 -52.78 -10.80
CA GLY A 75 -21.86 -52.50 -9.37
C GLY A 75 -22.10 -51.04 -8.96
N GLU A 76 -21.95 -50.78 -7.66
CA GLU A 76 -22.21 -49.48 -7.03
C GLU A 76 -21.17 -48.41 -7.42
N ASP A 77 -19.89 -48.80 -7.59
CA ASP A 77 -18.80 -47.92 -7.99
C ASP A 77 -19.08 -47.24 -9.35
N GLY A 78 -19.56 -48.03 -10.32
CA GLY A 78 -19.94 -47.52 -11.66
C GLY A 78 -21.12 -46.56 -11.62
N TYR A 79 -22.10 -46.84 -10.76
CA TYR A 79 -23.25 -45.96 -10.53
C TYR A 79 -22.82 -44.60 -9.96
N TYR A 80 -21.98 -44.60 -8.92
CA TYR A 80 -21.46 -43.36 -8.34
C TYR A 80 -20.57 -42.59 -9.32
N PHE A 81 -19.73 -43.28 -10.09
CA PHE A 81 -18.89 -42.64 -11.09
C PHE A 81 -19.70 -41.98 -12.21
N THR A 82 -20.76 -42.66 -12.68
CA THR A 82 -21.67 -42.10 -13.68
C THR A 82 -22.43 -40.90 -13.12
N ASN A 83 -22.93 -40.98 -11.89
CA ASN A 83 -23.58 -39.86 -11.21
C ASN A 83 -22.63 -38.66 -11.06
N LEU A 84 -21.37 -38.91 -10.71
CA LEU A 84 -20.34 -37.87 -10.64
C LEU A 84 -20.13 -37.20 -12.00
N CYS A 85 -20.00 -37.98 -13.07
CA CYS A 85 -19.84 -37.43 -14.43
C CYS A 85 -21.06 -36.60 -14.85
N CYS A 86 -22.28 -37.05 -14.55
CA CYS A 86 -23.51 -36.30 -14.79
C CYS A 86 -23.56 -34.99 -13.98
N ALA A 87 -23.17 -35.03 -12.71
CA ALA A 87 -23.15 -33.85 -11.85
C ALA A 87 -22.14 -32.79 -12.34
N VAL A 88 -20.95 -33.21 -12.78
CA VAL A 88 -19.95 -32.29 -13.36
C VAL A 88 -20.47 -31.68 -14.66
N ALA A 89 -21.00 -32.48 -15.57
CA ALA A 89 -21.56 -31.98 -16.83
C ALA A 89 -22.77 -31.04 -16.62
N PHE A 90 -23.55 -31.28 -15.56
CA PHE A 90 -24.64 -30.40 -15.16
C PHE A 90 -24.13 -29.05 -14.66
N ILE A 91 -23.09 -29.03 -13.81
CA ILE A 91 -22.49 -27.78 -13.32
C ILE A 91 -21.85 -26.98 -14.46
N GLU A 92 -21.18 -27.65 -15.40
CA GLU A 92 -20.57 -27.00 -16.58
C GLU A 92 -21.60 -26.34 -17.51
N LYS A 93 -22.80 -26.91 -17.59
CA LYS A 93 -23.89 -26.44 -18.46
C LYS A 93 -25.06 -25.85 -17.66
N LEU A 94 -24.78 -25.36 -16.46
CA LEU A 94 -25.80 -24.92 -15.53
C LEU A 94 -26.49 -23.66 -16.07
N ASP A 95 -27.82 -23.70 -16.12
CA ASP A 95 -28.67 -22.60 -16.58
C ASP A 95 -29.74 -22.23 -15.54
N ALA A 96 -30.41 -21.09 -15.78
CA ALA A 96 -31.46 -20.59 -14.90
C ALA A 96 -32.64 -21.57 -14.79
N GLN A 97 -33.00 -22.23 -15.89
CA GLN A 97 -34.12 -23.16 -15.95
C GLN A 97 -33.86 -24.42 -15.11
N SER A 98 -32.63 -24.94 -15.13
CA SER A 98 -32.22 -26.09 -14.31
C SER A 98 -32.35 -25.83 -12.81
N LEU A 99 -32.28 -24.56 -12.39
CA LEU A 99 -32.45 -24.15 -11.00
C LEU A 99 -33.85 -23.62 -10.68
N ASN A 100 -34.80 -23.66 -11.62
CA ASN A 100 -36.13 -23.05 -11.50
C ASN A 100 -36.08 -21.55 -11.14
N LEU A 101 -35.13 -20.82 -11.71
CA LEU A 101 -34.96 -19.38 -11.53
C LEU A 101 -35.29 -18.62 -12.81
N SER A 102 -35.64 -17.34 -12.66
CA SER A 102 -35.68 -16.44 -13.82
C SER A 102 -34.25 -16.16 -14.31
N PRO A 103 -34.02 -15.93 -15.61
CA PRO A 103 -32.70 -15.57 -16.14
C PRO A 103 -32.10 -14.34 -15.43
N GLU A 104 -32.95 -13.37 -15.08
CA GLU A 104 -32.53 -12.13 -14.41
C GLU A 104 -32.09 -12.38 -12.97
N GLU A 105 -32.74 -13.30 -12.24
CA GLU A 105 -32.33 -13.69 -10.90
C GLU A 105 -31.04 -14.52 -10.93
N PHE A 106 -30.93 -15.44 -11.89
CA PHE A 106 -29.73 -16.24 -12.10
C PHE A 106 -28.50 -15.38 -12.38
N GLU A 107 -28.59 -14.44 -13.33
CA GLU A 107 -27.50 -13.51 -13.63
C GLU A 107 -27.14 -12.62 -12.44
N ARG A 108 -28.14 -12.20 -11.64
CA ARG A 108 -27.90 -11.41 -10.43
C ARG A 108 -27.10 -12.19 -9.38
N TYR A 109 -27.31 -13.51 -9.27
CA TYR A 109 -26.51 -14.39 -8.42
C TYR A 109 -25.13 -14.68 -9.00
N MET A 110 -25.03 -14.98 -10.30
CA MET A 110 -23.75 -15.28 -10.96
C MET A 110 -22.81 -14.06 -11.04
N SER A 111 -23.36 -12.84 -11.15
CA SER A 111 -22.61 -11.57 -11.10
C SER A 111 -22.19 -11.14 -9.68
N GLY A 112 -22.64 -11.87 -8.65
CA GLY A 112 -22.33 -11.57 -7.25
C GLY A 112 -23.05 -10.34 -6.68
N GLN A 113 -24.02 -9.76 -7.40
CA GLN A 113 -24.79 -8.61 -6.94
C GLN A 113 -25.87 -8.97 -5.91
N ALA A 114 -26.31 -10.23 -5.89
CA ALA A 114 -27.17 -10.77 -4.84
C ALA A 114 -26.56 -12.04 -4.26
N SER A 115 -26.74 -12.24 -2.96
CA SER A 115 -26.47 -13.52 -2.30
C SER A 115 -27.83 -14.17 -2.02
N PRO A 116 -28.04 -15.47 -2.31
CA PRO A 116 -29.24 -16.17 -1.90
C PRO A 116 -29.26 -16.22 -0.36
N ARG A 117 -29.82 -15.19 0.27
CA ARG A 117 -30.19 -15.27 1.67
C ARG A 117 -31.22 -16.39 1.74
N ARG A 118 -30.93 -17.44 2.52
CA ARG A 118 -31.98 -18.38 2.98
C ARG A 118 -33.11 -17.51 3.51
N GLN A 119 -34.26 -17.55 2.85
CA GLN A 119 -35.47 -16.99 3.41
C GLN A 119 -35.66 -17.64 4.78
N ASP A 120 -35.91 -16.80 5.78
CA ASP A 120 -36.23 -17.21 7.14
C ASP A 120 -37.55 -18.00 7.11
N ASP A 121 -37.45 -19.32 6.93
CA ASP A 121 -38.55 -20.26 7.16
C ASP A 121 -38.84 -20.30 8.67
N PRO A 122 -40.03 -19.86 9.14
CA PRO A 122 -40.36 -19.88 10.56
C PRO A 122 -40.56 -21.29 11.15
N ALA A 123 -40.51 -22.33 10.31
CA ALA A 123 -40.88 -23.70 10.65
C ALA A 123 -39.74 -24.74 10.47
N ALA A 124 -38.49 -24.30 10.29
CA ALA A 124 -37.34 -25.20 10.24
C ALA A 124 -36.67 -25.33 11.63
N TRP A 125 -36.68 -26.55 12.16
CA TRP A 125 -36.03 -27.06 13.38
C TRP A 125 -34.86 -26.22 13.97
N PRO A 126 -34.81 -26.04 15.31
CA PRO A 126 -33.79 -25.21 15.97
C PRO A 126 -32.47 -25.97 16.08
N GLN A 127 -31.78 -26.22 14.97
CA GLN A 127 -30.46 -26.84 14.99
C GLN A 127 -29.68 -26.67 13.69
N SER A 128 -29.52 -25.42 13.25
CA SER A 128 -28.25 -24.95 12.68
C SER A 128 -28.36 -23.44 12.51
N GLY A 129 -28.22 -22.73 13.63
CA GLY A 129 -27.99 -21.29 13.58
C GLY A 129 -26.91 -21.00 12.54
N SER A 130 -27.18 -19.97 11.73
CA SER A 130 -26.25 -19.38 10.78
C SER A 130 -24.83 -19.36 11.35
N ARG A 131 -24.05 -20.40 11.04
CA ARG A 131 -22.60 -20.35 11.22
C ARG A 131 -22.10 -19.55 10.04
N VAL A 132 -22.22 -18.22 10.11
CA VAL A 132 -21.23 -17.38 9.46
C VAL A 132 -19.89 -17.93 9.93
N ASN A 133 -19.11 -18.49 9.00
CA ASN A 133 -17.83 -19.14 9.32
C ASN A 133 -17.07 -18.21 10.29
N PRO A 134 -16.62 -18.67 11.47
CA PRO A 134 -15.91 -17.82 12.44
C PRO A 134 -14.79 -17.00 11.79
N ALA A 135 -14.15 -17.53 10.75
CA ALA A 135 -13.17 -16.83 9.93
C ALA A 135 -13.75 -15.59 9.22
N LEU A 136 -14.96 -15.66 8.65
CA LEU A 136 -15.61 -14.54 7.98
C LEU A 136 -16.04 -13.45 8.97
N SER A 137 -16.52 -13.85 10.16
CA SER A 137 -16.83 -12.89 11.23
C SER A 137 -15.56 -12.16 11.70
N GLN A 138 -14.45 -12.89 11.85
CA GLN A 138 -13.15 -12.30 12.19
C GLN A 138 -12.64 -11.36 11.08
N ILE A 139 -12.81 -11.71 9.81
CA ILE A 139 -12.40 -10.86 8.69
C ILE A 139 -13.20 -9.55 8.66
N HIS A 140 -14.53 -9.61 8.83
CA HIS A 140 -15.36 -8.41 8.92
C HIS A 140 -14.98 -7.54 10.12
N HIS A 141 -14.67 -8.16 11.26
CA HIS A 141 -14.18 -7.44 12.43
C HIS A 141 -12.85 -6.73 12.14
N ASN A 142 -11.88 -7.44 11.55
CA ASN A 142 -10.58 -6.88 11.18
C ASN A 142 -10.73 -5.74 10.17
N LEU A 143 -11.62 -5.86 9.17
CA LEU A 143 -11.90 -4.80 8.20
C LEU A 143 -12.43 -3.53 8.88
N LYS A 144 -13.28 -3.68 9.89
CA LYS A 144 -13.80 -2.56 10.68
C LYS A 144 -12.69 -1.90 11.51
N LEU A 145 -11.77 -2.68 12.07
CA LEU A 145 -10.61 -2.13 12.79
C LEU A 145 -9.69 -1.35 11.86
N LEU A 146 -9.38 -1.90 10.68
CA LEU A 146 -8.52 -1.26 9.70
C LEU A 146 -9.10 0.06 9.18
N SER A 147 -10.39 0.10 8.86
CA SER A 147 -11.04 1.35 8.42
C SER A 147 -11.09 2.42 9.51
N ASN A 148 -11.26 2.03 10.78
CA ASN A 148 -11.16 2.97 11.90
C ASN A 148 -9.72 3.48 12.10
N LEU A 149 -8.72 2.61 11.92
CA LEU A 149 -7.31 2.98 12.02
C LEU A 149 -6.92 3.96 10.91
N GLU A 150 -7.35 3.69 9.68
CA GLU A 150 -7.15 4.57 8.52
C GLU A 150 -7.69 5.98 8.79
N LYS A 151 -8.94 6.09 9.28
CA LYS A 151 -9.54 7.38 9.65
C LYS A 151 -8.74 8.11 10.72
N ARG A 152 -8.30 7.40 11.76
CA ARG A 152 -7.48 7.99 12.83
C ARG A 152 -6.11 8.44 12.32
N GLN A 153 -5.49 7.64 11.45
CA GLN A 153 -4.21 7.99 10.83
C GLN A 153 -4.37 9.26 9.99
N GLN A 154 -5.43 9.33 9.18
CA GLN A 154 -5.73 10.51 8.37
C GLN A 154 -5.94 11.77 9.22
N GLN A 155 -6.72 11.67 10.30
CA GLN A 155 -6.92 12.80 11.23
C GLN A 155 -5.61 13.27 11.87
N VAL A 156 -4.74 12.34 12.26
CA VAL A 156 -3.44 12.67 12.85
C VAL A 156 -2.52 13.33 11.81
N THR A 157 -2.48 12.82 10.59
CA THR A 157 -1.65 13.40 9.52
C THR A 157 -2.13 14.78 9.10
N GLU A 158 -3.44 14.98 8.96
CA GLU A 158 -4.03 16.29 8.65
C GLU A 158 -3.76 17.27 9.80
N GLY A 159 -3.94 16.85 11.06
CA GLY A 159 -3.63 17.67 12.22
C GLY A 159 -2.16 18.08 12.31
N ALA A 160 -1.23 17.18 11.96
CA ALA A 160 0.20 17.47 11.93
C ALA A 160 0.57 18.49 10.84
N GLN A 161 -0.01 18.35 9.63
CA GLN A 161 0.21 19.28 8.53
C GLN A 161 -0.34 20.67 8.83
N ASN A 162 -1.52 20.74 9.45
CA ASN A 162 -2.10 22.01 9.88
C ASN A 162 -1.21 22.69 10.91
N LEU A 163 -0.76 21.96 11.93
CA LEU A 163 0.14 22.49 12.96
C LEU A 163 1.48 22.97 12.36
N GLU A 164 2.04 22.22 11.41
CA GLU A 164 3.26 22.63 10.70
C GLU A 164 3.08 23.97 9.97
N THR A 165 1.94 24.14 9.31
CA THR A 165 1.58 25.38 8.61
C THR A 165 1.39 26.53 9.60
N GLU A 166 0.64 26.31 10.69
CA GLU A 166 0.41 27.30 11.74
C GLU A 166 1.73 27.75 12.39
N LEU A 167 2.67 26.84 12.62
CA LEU A 167 3.99 27.17 13.20
C LEU A 167 4.83 28.02 12.24
N ALA A 168 4.81 27.72 10.94
CA ALA A 168 5.51 28.52 9.94
C ALA A 168 4.92 29.93 9.83
N GLU A 169 3.59 30.04 9.77
CA GLU A 169 2.88 31.34 9.74
C GLU A 169 3.15 32.17 11.01
N TRP A 170 3.13 31.52 12.17
CA TRP A 170 3.45 32.17 13.44
C TRP A 170 4.89 32.69 13.46
N GLN A 171 5.86 31.88 13.02
CA GLN A 171 7.26 32.27 12.92
C GLN A 171 7.44 33.51 12.03
N ASP A 172 6.80 33.52 10.85
CA ASP A 172 6.86 34.64 9.92
C ASP A 172 6.17 35.90 10.49
N SER A 173 5.06 35.75 11.22
CA SER A 173 4.37 36.86 11.87
C SER A 173 5.25 37.51 12.94
N VAL A 174 5.86 36.70 13.82
CA VAL A 174 6.75 37.19 14.87
C VAL A 174 7.97 37.89 14.25
N ALA A 175 8.58 37.30 13.22
CA ALA A 175 9.71 37.91 12.53
C ALA A 175 9.36 39.28 11.93
N ARG A 176 8.16 39.41 11.34
CA ARG A 176 7.66 40.66 10.76
C ARG A 176 7.37 41.72 11.81
N GLU A 177 6.71 41.36 12.91
CA GLU A 177 6.43 42.29 14.02
C GLU A 177 7.74 42.81 14.65
N VAL A 178 8.72 41.93 14.87
CA VAL A 178 10.03 42.33 15.39
C VAL A 178 10.74 43.29 14.42
N GLN A 179 10.72 43.00 13.13
CA GLN A 179 11.30 43.86 12.10
C GLN A 179 10.62 45.23 12.06
N GLU A 180 9.29 45.28 12.14
CA GLU A 180 8.53 46.54 12.17
C GLU A 180 8.91 47.40 13.38
N ILE A 181 9.07 46.80 14.57
CA ILE A 181 9.47 47.52 15.78
C ILE A 181 10.90 48.06 15.64
N LEU A 182 11.83 47.26 15.09
CA LEU A 182 13.21 47.69 14.85
C LEU A 182 13.30 48.86 13.87
N GLU A 183 12.48 48.86 12.81
CA GLU A 183 12.42 49.95 11.83
C GLU A 183 11.78 51.22 12.41
N ARG A 184 10.73 51.05 13.24
CA ARG A 184 10.01 52.16 13.87
C ARG A 184 10.79 52.82 15.00
N TYR A 185 11.65 52.07 15.69
CA TYR A 185 12.49 52.54 16.78
C TYR A 185 13.95 52.12 16.56
N PRO A 186 14.68 52.77 15.64
CA PRO A 186 16.07 52.43 15.37
C PRO A 186 16.92 52.63 16.64
N LEU A 187 17.48 51.53 17.14
CA LEU A 187 18.33 51.54 18.32
C LEU A 187 19.74 52.01 17.93
N GLU A 188 20.04 53.29 18.12
CA GLU A 188 21.41 53.79 18.10
C GLU A 188 22.14 53.36 19.38
N ILE A 189 22.72 52.16 19.37
CA ILE A 189 23.65 51.73 20.41
C ILE A 189 24.98 52.43 20.16
N LYS A 190 25.16 53.62 20.76
CA LYS A 190 26.49 54.21 20.84
C LYS A 190 27.39 53.21 21.56
N PRO A 191 28.51 52.75 20.95
CA PRO A 191 29.47 51.94 21.67
C PRO A 191 29.87 52.73 22.91
N ARG A 192 29.74 52.10 24.08
CA ARG A 192 30.18 52.73 25.33
C ARG A 192 31.65 53.07 25.14
N ALA A 193 31.98 54.36 25.11
CA ALA A 193 33.36 54.83 25.04
C ALA A 193 34.15 54.11 26.12
N SER A 194 34.91 53.11 25.71
CA SER A 194 35.78 52.35 26.60
C SER A 194 37.03 53.21 26.69
N ALA A 195 37.05 54.06 27.72
CA ALA A 195 37.99 55.14 28.01
C ALA A 195 37.63 56.51 27.40
N ILE A 196 37.51 57.49 28.30
CA ILE A 196 37.28 58.92 28.01
C ILE A 196 38.49 59.55 27.28
N ASP A 197 39.65 58.89 27.32
CA ASP A 197 40.92 59.43 26.83
C ASP A 197 41.27 59.00 25.39
N ALA A 198 40.43 58.20 24.73
CA ALA A 198 40.74 57.67 23.39
C ALA A 198 40.77 58.74 22.28
N GLU A 199 40.21 59.93 22.52
CA GLU A 199 40.24 61.07 21.59
C GLU A 199 41.23 62.17 21.98
N ASN A 200 42.21 61.90 22.87
CA ASN A 200 43.25 62.90 23.18
C ASN A 200 44.43 62.80 22.19
N VAL A 201 44.47 63.72 21.21
CA VAL A 201 45.50 63.82 20.15
C VAL A 201 46.90 64.22 20.69
N GLU A 202 47.06 64.53 21.98
CA GLU A 202 48.36 64.89 22.59
C GLU A 202 49.16 63.70 23.19
N ASN A 203 48.76 62.45 22.92
CA ASN A 203 49.43 61.26 23.49
C ASN A 203 50.86 61.03 22.96
N ASP A 204 51.25 61.71 21.87
CA ASP A 204 52.58 61.56 21.22
C ASP A 204 53.74 62.23 21.99
N ARG A 205 53.48 62.94 23.10
CA ARG A 205 54.53 63.62 23.91
C ARG A 205 54.83 62.97 25.26
N LEU A 206 54.25 61.81 25.56
CA LEU A 206 54.51 61.16 26.85
C LEU A 206 55.82 60.35 26.83
N PRO A 207 56.68 60.50 27.86
CA PRO A 207 57.89 59.71 27.97
C PRO A 207 57.55 58.21 28.13
N PRO A 208 58.39 57.31 27.59
CA PRO A 208 58.11 55.88 27.61
C PRO A 208 57.98 55.36 29.05
N PRO A 209 57.05 54.43 29.30
CA PRO A 209 56.76 53.93 30.65
C PRO A 209 57.98 53.20 31.24
N LEU A 210 58.30 53.50 32.50
CA LEU A 210 59.41 52.90 33.21
C LEU A 210 59.18 51.39 33.38
N GLN A 211 60.12 50.59 32.89
CA GLN A 211 60.10 49.14 33.10
C GLN A 211 60.65 48.79 34.50
N PRO A 212 59.98 47.87 35.23
CA PRO A 212 60.47 47.43 36.54
C PRO A 212 61.78 46.66 36.37
N GLN A 213 62.84 47.11 37.05
CA GLN A 213 64.08 46.34 37.19
C GLN A 213 63.85 45.23 38.20
N VAL A 214 63.92 43.98 37.74
CA VAL A 214 64.02 42.81 38.62
C VAL A 214 65.43 42.79 39.23
N PHE A 215 65.53 43.11 40.51
CA PHE A 215 66.72 42.84 41.31
C PHE A 215 66.86 41.32 41.48
N ALA A 216 67.83 40.72 40.81
CA ALA A 216 68.31 39.39 41.13
C ALA A 216 69.26 39.50 42.32
N GLY A 217 68.91 38.84 43.44
CA GLY A 217 69.87 38.51 44.48
C GLY A 217 70.74 37.35 44.06
#